data_AF-A0A3M1J6X8-F1
#
_entry.id   AF-A0A3M1J6X8-F1
#
_cell.length_a   1.000
_cell.length_b   1.000
_cell.length_c   1.000
_cell.angle_alpha   90.00
_cell.angle_beta   90.00
_cell.angle_gamma   90.00
#
_symmetry.space_group_name_H-M   'P 1'
#
loop_
_entity.id
_entity.type
_entity.pdbx_description
1 polymer ?
#
loop_
_entity_poly.entity_id
_entity_poly.type
_entity_poly.pdbx_seq_one_letter_code
_entity_poly.pdbx_strand_id
1 'polypeptide(L)'
;FAYLIDLLGFIPNGNRTYFLSRSQPPFFAAMVKLLAAEREDYQLLVKYLPQLEKEYRFWMRNAQTLSADNPHGNRVVWLADGSILNRYWDDSDSPRPEMYATDLEQATKAQRYGPHMFREIRAACESGWDFSARWFADGQHLSTINCTAIIPVDLNALLYHLEETIATAHRLAATPQRAAFYAQRASQRLAAINRYCWDEQLGFYRDYNFVNKSFTPILSLAAAFPLYFELATPEQAQKVVQQLEQEFLQAGGLVSTLNLTGEQWDAPNGWAPLQWIAIQGLRHYGYHQLANTIKARWIEVNVRVFQRTGKIVEKYNVVDIGSAAGGGEYPLQDGFGWSNGVLLRLLRE
;
A
#
# COMPACT_ATOMS: atom_id res chain seq x y z
N PHE A 1 7.40 -8.57 -14.79
CA PHE A 1 6.97 -9.17 -13.51
C PHE A 1 6.73 -10.67 -13.59
N ALA A 2 5.92 -11.20 -14.52
CA ALA A 2 5.70 -12.65 -14.66
C ALA A 2 7.01 -13.49 -14.63
N TYR A 3 8.02 -13.10 -15.41
CA TYR A 3 9.35 -13.74 -15.38
C TYR A 3 10.01 -13.75 -13.98
N LEU A 4 9.90 -12.66 -13.20
CA LEU A 4 10.47 -12.59 -11.86
C LEU A 4 9.70 -13.51 -10.89
N ILE A 5 8.38 -13.59 -11.01
CA ILE A 5 7.56 -14.53 -10.23
C ILE A 5 7.95 -15.98 -10.57
N ASP A 6 8.16 -16.28 -11.85
CA ASP A 6 8.59 -17.61 -12.28
C ASP A 6 9.98 -17.97 -11.74
N LEU A 7 10.93 -17.03 -11.78
CA LEU A 7 12.29 -17.24 -11.34
C LEU A 7 12.46 -17.26 -9.81
N LEU A 8 11.82 -16.32 -9.10
CA LEU A 8 12.08 -16.02 -7.69
C LEU A 8 10.93 -16.43 -6.76
N GLY A 9 9.74 -16.69 -7.30
CA GLY A 9 8.54 -16.94 -6.49
C GLY A 9 7.70 -15.69 -6.18
N PHE A 10 8.25 -14.50 -6.42
CA PHE A 10 7.61 -13.22 -6.11
C PHE A 10 8.24 -12.09 -6.92
N ILE A 11 7.69 -10.89 -6.81
CA ILE A 11 8.27 -9.68 -7.39
C ILE A 11 9.14 -9.01 -6.32
N PRO A 12 10.48 -8.95 -6.46
CA PRO A 12 11.31 -8.20 -5.52
C PRO A 12 11.03 -6.70 -5.63
N ASN A 13 11.28 -5.96 -4.54
CA ASN A 13 11.11 -4.49 -4.45
C ASN A 13 11.68 -3.75 -5.67
N GLY A 14 12.86 -4.19 -6.14
CA GLY A 14 13.41 -3.84 -7.45
C GLY A 14 14.29 -4.98 -7.98
N ASN A 15 14.75 -4.87 -9.21
CA ASN A 15 15.60 -5.88 -9.87
C ASN A 15 17.08 -5.78 -9.46
N ARG A 16 17.34 -5.80 -8.15
CA ARG A 16 18.68 -5.79 -7.53
C ARG A 16 18.82 -6.92 -6.52
N THR A 17 20.03 -7.44 -6.36
CA THR A 17 20.31 -8.58 -5.47
C THR A 17 19.94 -8.31 -4.01
N TYR A 18 20.15 -7.08 -3.53
CA TYR A 18 19.81 -6.68 -2.17
C TYR A 18 18.29 -6.52 -1.91
N PHE A 19 17.46 -6.65 -2.94
CA PHE A 19 15.99 -6.69 -2.83
C PHE A 19 15.40 -8.10 -2.89
N LEU A 20 16.23 -9.14 -3.01
CA LEU A 20 15.75 -10.53 -3.07
C LEU A 20 15.16 -11.06 -1.75
N SER A 21 15.14 -10.26 -0.70
CA SER A 21 14.57 -10.63 0.60
C SER A 21 13.16 -10.07 0.84
N ARG A 22 12.68 -9.15 -0.01
CA ARG A 22 11.37 -8.51 0.14
C ARG A 22 10.70 -8.12 -1.17
N SER A 23 9.38 -8.03 -1.14
CA SER A 23 8.55 -7.57 -2.26
C SER A 23 8.27 -6.07 -2.19
N GLN A 24 7.12 -5.67 -2.74
CA GLN A 24 6.46 -4.37 -2.62
C GLN A 24 4.93 -4.58 -2.66
N PRO A 25 4.08 -3.54 -2.49
CA PRO A 25 2.63 -3.70 -2.60
C PRO A 25 2.20 -4.45 -3.88
N PRO A 26 1.42 -5.55 -3.78
CA PRO A 26 1.27 -6.51 -4.88
C PRO A 26 0.26 -6.08 -5.96
N PHE A 27 0.69 -5.16 -6.83
CA PHE A 27 -0.12 -4.64 -7.94
C PHE A 27 -0.16 -5.53 -9.19
N PHE A 28 0.50 -6.69 -9.22
CA PHE A 28 0.58 -7.53 -10.43
C PHE A 28 -0.81 -7.97 -10.93
N ALA A 29 -1.74 -8.30 -10.03
CA ALA A 29 -3.13 -8.62 -10.41
C ALA A 29 -3.81 -7.45 -11.12
N ALA A 30 -3.64 -6.23 -10.59
CA ALA A 30 -4.17 -5.00 -11.19
C ALA A 30 -3.51 -4.71 -12.55
N MET A 31 -2.20 -4.96 -12.70
CA MET A 31 -1.51 -4.82 -13.98
C MET A 31 -2.02 -5.80 -15.03
N VAL A 32 -2.29 -7.05 -14.64
CA VAL A 32 -2.84 -8.07 -15.55
C VAL A 32 -4.27 -7.73 -15.96
N LYS A 33 -5.11 -7.24 -15.02
CA LYS A 33 -6.46 -6.73 -15.34
C LYS A 33 -6.42 -5.52 -16.26
N LEU A 34 -5.52 -4.57 -16.02
CA LEU A 34 -5.32 -3.40 -16.89
C LEU A 34 -4.95 -3.85 -18.31
N LEU A 35 -3.96 -4.73 -18.44
CA LEU A 35 -3.55 -5.25 -19.75
C LEU A 35 -4.68 -5.99 -20.47
N ALA A 36 -5.48 -6.78 -19.76
CA ALA A 36 -6.64 -7.47 -20.32
C ALA A 36 -7.68 -6.49 -20.85
N ALA A 37 -8.00 -5.44 -20.10
CA ALA A 37 -8.94 -4.40 -20.51
C ALA A 37 -8.43 -3.62 -21.74
N GLU A 38 -7.18 -3.16 -21.74
CA GLU A 38 -6.58 -2.40 -22.85
C GLU A 38 -6.45 -3.21 -24.14
N ARG A 39 -6.41 -4.54 -24.04
CA ARG A 39 -6.36 -5.46 -25.19
C ARG A 39 -7.71 -6.04 -25.57
N GLU A 40 -8.75 -5.76 -24.77
CA GLU A 40 -10.06 -6.41 -24.85
C GLU A 40 -9.95 -7.96 -24.85
N ASP A 41 -8.95 -8.49 -24.15
CA ASP A 41 -8.64 -9.92 -24.10
C ASP A 41 -8.55 -10.41 -22.65
N TYR A 42 -9.68 -10.88 -22.13
CA TYR A 42 -9.76 -11.44 -20.78
C TYR A 42 -9.14 -12.84 -20.65
N GLN A 43 -8.78 -13.52 -21.74
CA GLN A 43 -7.99 -14.77 -21.66
C GLN A 43 -6.56 -14.50 -21.16
N LEU A 44 -6.10 -13.25 -21.18
CA LEU A 44 -4.87 -12.86 -20.50
C LEU A 44 -4.90 -13.15 -19.00
N LEU A 45 -6.08 -13.13 -18.35
CA LEU A 45 -6.20 -13.53 -16.95
C LEU A 45 -5.87 -15.03 -16.77
N VAL A 46 -6.33 -15.88 -17.69
CA VAL A 46 -6.00 -17.32 -17.71
C VAL A 46 -4.53 -17.53 -18.02
N LYS A 47 -3.98 -16.79 -18.99
CA LYS A 47 -2.57 -16.86 -19.38
C LYS A 47 -1.61 -16.60 -18.20
N TYR A 48 -1.92 -15.62 -17.35
CA TYR A 48 -1.08 -15.25 -16.21
C TYR A 48 -1.53 -15.88 -14.88
N LEU A 49 -2.55 -16.73 -14.89
CA LEU A 49 -3.05 -17.44 -13.72
C LEU A 49 -1.95 -18.17 -12.93
N PRO A 50 -1.00 -18.90 -13.57
CA PRO A 50 0.08 -19.56 -12.82
C PRO A 50 0.93 -18.58 -11.99
N GLN A 51 1.22 -17.39 -12.52
CA GLN A 51 1.99 -16.37 -11.83
C GLN A 51 1.17 -15.67 -10.74
N LEU A 52 -0.12 -15.42 -10.96
CA LEU A 52 -1.02 -14.87 -9.94
C LEU A 52 -1.10 -15.81 -8.72
N GLU A 53 -1.28 -17.12 -8.94
CA GLU A 53 -1.28 -18.11 -7.85
C GLU A 53 0.09 -18.25 -7.18
N LYS A 54 1.19 -18.12 -7.94
CA LYS A 54 2.56 -18.19 -7.40
C LYS A 54 2.87 -17.00 -6.49
N GLU A 55 2.50 -15.79 -6.90
CA GLU A 55 2.61 -14.60 -6.05
C GLU A 55 1.70 -14.68 -4.82
N TYR A 56 0.46 -15.16 -4.97
CA TYR A 56 -0.43 -15.41 -3.82
C TYR A 56 0.20 -16.37 -2.80
N ARG A 57 0.84 -17.46 -3.26
CA ARG A 57 1.55 -18.39 -2.38
C ARG A 57 2.74 -17.75 -1.65
N PHE A 58 3.41 -16.77 -2.24
CA PHE A 58 4.45 -16.01 -1.55
C PHE A 58 3.87 -15.20 -0.39
N TRP A 59 2.78 -14.46 -0.62
CA TRP A 59 2.11 -13.69 0.43
C TRP A 59 1.51 -14.57 1.52
N MET A 60 1.00 -15.75 1.16
CA MET A 60 0.40 -16.71 2.08
C MET A 60 1.38 -17.75 2.62
N ARG A 61 2.69 -17.57 2.43
CA ARG A 61 3.70 -18.51 2.90
C ARG A 61 3.59 -18.69 4.42
N ASN A 62 3.49 -19.94 4.87
CA ASN A 62 3.30 -20.36 6.26
C ASN A 62 1.89 -20.16 6.84
N ALA A 63 0.88 -19.80 6.04
CA ALA A 63 -0.50 -19.70 6.52
C ALA A 63 -1.02 -21.00 7.15
N GLN A 64 -0.61 -22.15 6.61
CA GLN A 64 -1.00 -23.48 7.09
C GLN A 64 -0.36 -23.89 8.42
N THR A 65 0.68 -23.19 8.87
CA THR A 65 1.36 -23.46 10.14
C THR A 65 0.84 -22.57 11.27
N LEU A 66 -0.10 -21.68 10.97
CA LEU A 66 -0.65 -20.74 11.94
C LEU A 66 -1.65 -21.43 12.86
N SER A 67 -1.65 -20.98 14.11
CA SER A 67 -2.61 -21.37 15.14
C SER A 67 -2.69 -20.29 16.20
N ALA A 68 -3.56 -20.46 17.21
CA ALA A 68 -3.56 -19.57 18.37
C ALA A 68 -2.20 -19.52 19.10
N ASP A 69 -1.46 -20.64 19.11
CA ASP A 69 -0.14 -20.74 19.76
C ASP A 69 1.02 -20.30 18.84
N ASN A 70 0.79 -20.24 17.53
CA ASN A 70 1.74 -19.76 16.53
C ASN A 70 1.07 -18.71 15.63
N PRO A 71 0.83 -17.49 16.14
CA PRO A 71 -0.13 -16.57 15.53
C PRO A 71 0.43 -15.80 14.32
N HIS A 72 1.68 -16.00 13.92
CA HIS A 72 2.21 -15.32 12.73
C HIS A 72 3.41 -16.06 12.13
N GLY A 73 3.59 -15.92 10.81
CA GLY A 73 4.71 -16.47 10.07
C GLY A 73 5.00 -15.61 8.86
N ASN A 74 6.19 -15.00 8.79
CA ASN A 74 6.54 -14.04 7.74
C ASN A 74 5.45 -12.96 7.55
N ARG A 75 4.71 -13.04 6.43
CA ARG A 75 3.74 -12.07 5.92
C ARG A 75 2.30 -12.41 6.32
N VAL A 76 2.06 -13.48 7.07
CA VAL A 76 0.72 -13.90 7.52
C VAL A 76 0.56 -13.80 9.03
N VAL A 77 -0.62 -13.39 9.46
CA VAL A 77 -1.02 -13.19 10.86
C VAL A 77 -2.38 -13.86 11.09
N TRP A 78 -2.45 -14.71 12.10
CA TRP A 78 -3.66 -15.32 12.65
C TRP A 78 -4.24 -14.41 13.73
N LEU A 79 -5.51 -14.07 13.56
CA LEU A 79 -6.23 -13.16 14.45
C LEU A 79 -7.10 -13.92 15.44
N ALA A 80 -7.59 -13.20 16.46
CA ALA A 80 -8.29 -13.81 17.59
C ALA A 80 -9.57 -14.57 17.20
N ASP A 81 -10.20 -14.22 16.08
CA ASP A 81 -11.38 -14.91 15.54
C ASP A 81 -11.04 -16.05 14.57
N GLY A 82 -9.75 -16.35 14.37
CA GLY A 82 -9.26 -17.36 13.43
C GLY A 82 -9.12 -16.87 11.99
N SER A 83 -9.42 -15.60 11.71
CA SER A 83 -9.13 -15.01 10.41
C SER A 83 -7.62 -14.85 10.17
N ILE A 84 -7.22 -14.84 8.90
CA ILE A 84 -5.84 -14.61 8.49
C ILE A 84 -5.79 -13.34 7.65
N LEU A 85 -4.95 -12.40 8.08
CA LEU A 85 -4.58 -11.22 7.31
C LEU A 85 -3.07 -11.18 7.12
N ASN A 86 -2.60 -10.22 6.32
CA ASN A 86 -1.21 -10.09 5.97
C ASN A 86 -0.59 -8.83 6.57
N ARG A 87 0.74 -8.91 6.78
CA ARG A 87 1.62 -7.80 7.14
C ARG A 87 2.79 -7.73 6.16
N TYR A 88 3.46 -6.58 6.12
CA TYR A 88 4.76 -6.48 5.45
C TYR A 88 5.85 -7.13 6.31
N TRP A 89 6.82 -7.75 5.65
CA TRP A 89 7.91 -8.51 6.28
C TRP A 89 9.05 -8.71 5.27
N ASP A 90 10.26 -8.28 5.58
CA ASP A 90 11.46 -8.67 4.81
C ASP A 90 12.02 -9.97 5.38
N ASP A 91 12.55 -10.89 4.57
CA ASP A 91 13.13 -12.17 5.02
C ASP A 91 14.53 -12.02 5.66
N SER A 92 15.19 -10.89 5.44
CA SER A 92 16.44 -10.48 6.10
C SER A 92 16.19 -9.57 7.31
N ASP A 93 17.07 -9.65 8.30
CA ASP A 93 17.13 -8.82 9.50
C ASP A 93 18.50 -8.17 9.71
N SER A 94 19.28 -8.01 8.64
CA SER A 94 20.53 -7.24 8.66
C SER A 94 20.28 -5.81 8.17
N PRO A 95 21.21 -4.86 8.35
CA PRO A 95 21.06 -3.54 7.72
C PRO A 95 20.90 -3.64 6.19
N ARG A 96 20.10 -2.75 5.59
CA ARG A 96 19.89 -2.64 4.15
C ARG A 96 21.21 -2.34 3.43
N PRO A 97 21.68 -3.15 2.46
CA PRO A 97 22.92 -2.86 1.73
C PRO A 97 22.93 -1.49 1.05
N GLU A 98 21.78 -1.05 0.54
CA GLU A 98 21.59 0.23 -0.14
C GLU A 98 21.60 1.44 0.80
N MET A 99 21.38 1.25 2.10
CA MET A 99 21.32 2.30 3.13
C MET A 99 22.03 1.87 4.44
N TYR A 100 23.13 1.13 4.31
CA TYR A 100 23.74 0.38 5.44
C TYR A 100 24.14 1.29 6.62
N ALA A 101 24.81 2.40 6.33
CA ALA A 101 25.25 3.35 7.35
C ALA A 101 24.07 4.03 8.03
N THR A 102 23.05 4.40 7.26
CA THR A 102 21.82 5.02 7.78
C THR A 102 21.07 4.08 8.72
N ASP A 103 20.91 2.81 8.35
CA ASP A 103 20.26 1.82 9.21
C ASP A 103 20.99 1.64 10.56
N LEU A 104 22.33 1.63 10.54
CA LEU A 104 23.14 1.56 11.77
C LEU A 104 23.01 2.82 12.63
N GLU A 105 22.97 3.99 12.01
CA GLU A 105 22.75 5.26 12.70
C GLU A 105 21.37 5.29 13.37
N GLN A 106 20.33 4.82 12.68
CA GLN A 106 18.98 4.74 13.23
C GLN A 106 18.88 3.75 14.38
N ALA A 107 19.49 2.56 14.26
CA ALA A 107 19.56 1.61 15.36
C ALA A 107 20.27 2.19 16.59
N THR A 108 21.34 2.98 16.35
CA THR A 108 22.07 3.72 17.39
C THR A 108 21.20 4.76 18.08
N LYS A 109 20.54 5.64 17.32
CA LYS A 109 19.63 6.67 17.85
C LYS A 109 18.48 6.05 18.64
N ALA A 110 17.94 4.94 18.17
CA ALA A 110 16.86 4.22 18.82
C ALA A 110 17.30 3.44 20.07
N GLN A 111 18.60 3.25 20.30
CA GLN A 111 19.15 2.32 21.29
C GLN A 111 18.56 0.90 21.15
N ARG A 112 18.16 0.53 19.93
CA ARG A 112 17.55 -0.76 19.58
C ARG A 112 18.48 -1.48 18.61
N TYR A 113 19.53 -2.09 19.14
CA TYR A 113 20.48 -2.83 18.33
C TYR A 113 20.01 -4.26 18.09
N GLY A 114 20.12 -4.70 16.85
CA GLY A 114 19.99 -6.11 16.49
C GLY A 114 18.90 -6.42 15.47
N PRO A 115 18.70 -7.72 15.19
CA PRO A 115 17.90 -8.21 14.08
C PRO A 115 16.47 -7.64 14.03
N HIS A 116 15.83 -7.47 15.18
CA HIS A 116 14.47 -6.95 15.24
C HIS A 116 14.37 -5.53 14.65
N MET A 117 15.27 -4.61 15.00
CA MET A 117 15.22 -3.23 14.50
C MET A 117 15.34 -3.18 12.97
N PHE A 118 16.28 -3.92 12.40
CA PHE A 118 16.46 -3.95 10.96
C PHE A 118 15.31 -4.64 10.22
N ARG A 119 14.68 -5.66 10.82
CA ARG A 119 13.46 -6.27 10.29
C ARG A 119 12.34 -5.24 10.16
N GLU A 120 12.16 -4.39 11.17
CA GLU A 120 11.14 -3.33 11.15
C GLU A 120 11.37 -2.31 10.04
N ILE A 121 12.61 -1.81 9.92
CA ILE A 121 13.03 -0.89 8.85
C ILE A 121 12.76 -1.51 7.47
N ARG A 122 13.18 -2.75 7.27
CA ARG A 122 13.02 -3.43 5.98
C ARG A 122 11.58 -3.77 5.65
N ALA A 123 10.77 -4.13 6.64
CA ALA A 123 9.34 -4.34 6.46
C ALA A 123 8.64 -3.04 6.01
N ALA A 124 9.01 -1.89 6.58
CA ALA A 124 8.53 -0.60 6.07
C ALA A 124 8.97 -0.34 4.61
N CYS A 125 10.16 -0.78 4.21
CA CYS A 125 10.57 -0.70 2.79
C CYS A 125 9.78 -1.67 1.89
N GLU A 126 9.38 -2.85 2.37
CA GLU A 126 8.46 -3.74 1.64
C GLU A 126 7.07 -3.09 1.49
N SER A 127 6.67 -2.25 2.43
CA SER A 127 5.40 -1.52 2.33
C SER A 127 5.37 -0.48 1.20
N GLY A 128 6.55 -0.02 0.76
CA GLY A 128 6.70 1.13 -0.12
C GLY A 128 6.51 2.48 0.58
N TRP A 129 6.24 2.51 1.89
CA TRP A 129 6.11 3.72 2.71
C TRP A 129 7.32 3.87 3.67
N ASP A 130 8.53 3.84 3.13
CA ASP A 130 9.80 4.05 3.85
C ASP A 130 10.19 5.55 3.86
N PHE A 131 10.05 6.30 4.95
CA PHE A 131 9.33 5.98 6.18
C PHE A 131 8.12 6.91 6.39
N SER A 132 7.30 6.54 7.36
CA SER A 132 6.09 7.25 7.76
C SER A 132 5.76 6.95 9.22
N ALA A 133 5.16 7.94 9.89
CA ALA A 133 4.44 7.84 11.16
C ALA A 133 3.56 6.60 11.25
N ARG A 134 2.99 6.18 10.12
CA ARG A 134 2.15 4.98 9.96
C ARG A 134 2.77 3.73 10.60
N TRP A 135 4.10 3.63 10.64
CA TRP A 135 4.84 2.50 11.17
C TRP A 135 5.48 2.76 12.54
N PHE A 136 5.22 3.90 13.17
CA PHE A 136 5.89 4.30 14.41
C PHE A 136 4.94 4.11 15.58
N ALA A 137 5.40 3.44 16.64
CA ALA A 137 4.56 3.14 17.80
C ALA A 137 4.03 4.42 18.49
N ASP A 138 4.79 5.51 18.45
CA ASP A 138 4.40 6.82 18.99
C ASP A 138 3.81 7.77 17.92
N GLY A 139 3.76 7.34 16.66
CA GLY A 139 3.28 8.13 15.54
C GLY A 139 4.13 9.35 15.18
N GLN A 140 5.38 9.43 15.65
CA GLN A 140 6.24 10.60 15.47
C GLN A 140 7.69 10.23 15.11
N HIS A 141 8.29 9.26 15.79
CA HIS A 141 9.73 9.02 15.69
C HIS A 141 10.06 7.65 15.10
N LEU A 142 10.91 7.63 14.07
CA LEU A 142 11.42 6.41 13.43
C LEU A 142 12.09 5.43 14.40
N SER A 143 12.64 5.93 15.51
CA SER A 143 13.20 5.08 16.58
C SER A 143 12.19 4.10 17.18
N THR A 144 10.90 4.41 17.10
CA THR A 144 9.80 3.56 17.59
C THR A 144 9.17 2.67 16.51
N ILE A 145 9.82 2.52 15.35
CA ILE A 145 9.32 1.71 14.24
C ILE A 145 8.93 0.28 14.65
N ASN A 146 7.74 -0.14 14.23
CA ASN A 146 7.10 -1.40 14.58
C ASN A 146 6.18 -1.95 13.45
N CYS A 147 6.56 -1.71 12.19
CA CYS A 147 5.86 -2.17 10.98
C CYS A 147 5.40 -3.65 11.03
N THR A 148 6.22 -4.58 11.53
CA THR A 148 5.87 -6.00 11.55
C THR A 148 4.78 -6.34 12.56
N ALA A 149 4.43 -5.46 13.49
CA ALA A 149 3.29 -5.64 14.39
C ALA A 149 1.96 -5.15 13.79
N ILE A 150 2.00 -4.57 12.58
CA ILE A 150 0.88 -3.86 11.97
C ILE A 150 0.31 -4.68 10.81
N ILE A 151 -1.02 -4.77 10.75
CA ILE A 151 -1.81 -5.29 9.65
C ILE A 151 -2.26 -4.09 8.80
N PRO A 152 -1.63 -3.88 7.62
CA PRO A 152 -1.90 -2.73 6.78
C PRO A 152 -3.20 -2.91 5.99
N VAL A 153 -4.07 -1.91 5.98
CA VAL A 153 -5.35 -1.98 5.26
C VAL A 153 -5.14 -2.01 3.74
N ASP A 154 -4.13 -1.29 3.23
CA ASP A 154 -3.78 -1.27 1.80
C ASP A 154 -3.28 -2.63 1.29
N LEU A 155 -2.38 -3.29 2.02
CA LEU A 155 -1.90 -4.63 1.66
C LEU A 155 -3.05 -5.63 1.58
N ASN A 156 -3.94 -5.61 2.57
CA ASN A 156 -5.05 -6.56 2.61
C ASN A 156 -6.11 -6.26 1.55
N ALA A 157 -6.34 -4.99 1.19
CA ALA A 157 -7.16 -4.62 0.05
C ALA A 157 -6.57 -5.12 -1.29
N LEU A 158 -5.24 -5.01 -1.46
CA LEU A 158 -4.53 -5.54 -2.63
C LEU A 158 -4.62 -7.07 -2.73
N LEU A 159 -4.50 -7.77 -1.60
CA LEU A 159 -4.62 -9.23 -1.58
C LEU A 159 -6.05 -9.72 -1.81
N TYR A 160 -7.05 -8.97 -1.35
CA TYR A 160 -8.45 -9.21 -1.71
C TYR A 160 -8.63 -9.12 -3.23
N HIS A 161 -8.08 -8.06 -3.84
CA HIS A 161 -8.11 -7.90 -5.29
C HIS A 161 -7.39 -9.03 -6.04
N LEU A 162 -6.26 -9.52 -5.53
CA LEU A 162 -5.55 -10.67 -6.08
C LEU A 162 -6.42 -11.94 -6.00
N GLU A 163 -7.05 -12.22 -4.87
CA GLU A 163 -7.94 -13.38 -4.68
C GLU A 163 -9.13 -13.34 -5.66
N GLU A 164 -9.79 -12.18 -5.80
CA GLU A 164 -10.89 -11.99 -6.76
C GLU A 164 -10.44 -12.14 -8.22
N THR A 165 -9.23 -11.66 -8.54
CA THR A 165 -8.65 -11.80 -9.88
C THR A 165 -8.36 -13.26 -10.20
N ILE A 166 -7.79 -14.02 -9.25
CA ILE A 166 -7.55 -15.46 -9.39
C ILE A 166 -8.88 -16.22 -9.52
N ALA A 167 -9.89 -15.89 -8.72
CA ALA A 167 -11.22 -16.48 -8.83
C ALA A 167 -11.83 -16.26 -10.22
N THR A 168 -11.71 -15.04 -10.75
CA THR A 168 -12.15 -14.69 -12.11
C THR A 168 -11.42 -15.47 -13.19
N ALA A 169 -10.09 -15.55 -13.10
CA ALA A 169 -9.27 -16.32 -14.02
C ALA A 169 -9.65 -17.81 -14.02
N HIS A 170 -9.92 -18.41 -12.86
CA HIS A 170 -10.40 -19.80 -12.77
C HIS A 170 -11.80 -20.02 -13.37
N ARG A 171 -12.70 -19.03 -13.27
CA ARG A 171 -14.02 -19.08 -13.96
C ARG A 171 -13.82 -19.12 -15.47
N LEU A 172 -12.94 -18.26 -16.00
CA LEU A 172 -12.60 -18.23 -17.43
C LEU A 172 -11.90 -19.50 -17.90
N ALA A 173 -11.08 -20.10 -17.04
CA ALA A 173 -10.39 -21.38 -17.30
C ALA A 173 -11.29 -22.63 -17.12
N ALA A 174 -12.60 -22.46 -16.88
CA ALA A 174 -13.55 -23.54 -16.62
C ALA A 174 -13.15 -24.46 -15.45
N THR A 175 -12.58 -23.89 -14.38
CA THR A 175 -12.17 -24.60 -13.14
C THR A 175 -12.97 -24.13 -11.92
N PRO A 176 -14.29 -24.44 -11.86
CA PRO A 176 -15.22 -23.80 -10.92
C PRO A 176 -14.91 -24.06 -9.44
N GLN A 177 -14.35 -25.23 -9.10
CA GLN A 177 -13.96 -25.55 -7.72
C GLN A 177 -12.85 -24.62 -7.22
N ARG A 178 -11.86 -24.33 -8.06
CA ARG A 178 -10.77 -23.39 -7.73
C ARG A 178 -11.28 -21.95 -7.67
N ALA A 179 -12.18 -21.57 -8.58
CA ALA A 179 -12.83 -20.27 -8.53
C ALA A 179 -13.59 -20.05 -7.21
N ALA A 180 -14.39 -21.04 -6.79
CA ALA A 180 -15.13 -20.99 -5.52
C ALA A 180 -14.19 -20.91 -4.31
N PHE A 181 -13.07 -21.65 -4.33
CA PHE A 181 -12.06 -21.60 -3.28
C PHE A 181 -11.49 -20.17 -3.11
N TYR A 182 -11.08 -19.52 -4.19
CA TYR A 182 -10.52 -18.16 -4.10
C TYR A 182 -11.57 -17.10 -3.80
N ALA A 183 -12.80 -17.24 -4.31
CA ALA A 183 -13.90 -16.35 -3.94
C ALA A 183 -14.24 -16.44 -2.44
N GLN A 184 -14.16 -17.64 -1.85
CA GLN A 184 -14.31 -17.80 -0.40
C GLN A 184 -13.19 -17.12 0.37
N ARG A 185 -11.93 -17.20 -0.11
CA ARG A 185 -10.79 -16.50 0.50
C ARG A 185 -10.97 -14.98 0.46
N ALA A 186 -11.37 -14.44 -0.68
CA ALA A 186 -11.69 -13.02 -0.83
C ALA A 186 -12.78 -12.58 0.13
N SER A 187 -13.88 -13.34 0.24
CA SER A 187 -14.97 -13.03 1.18
C SER A 187 -14.52 -13.07 2.64
N GLN A 188 -13.70 -14.05 3.04
CA GLN A 188 -13.12 -14.13 4.39
C GLN A 188 -12.20 -12.95 4.69
N ARG A 189 -11.36 -12.56 3.72
CA ARG A 189 -10.46 -11.42 3.86
C ARG A 189 -11.23 -10.11 3.99
N LEU A 190 -12.27 -9.91 3.18
CA LEU A 190 -13.14 -8.74 3.27
C LEU A 190 -13.79 -8.62 4.65
N ALA A 191 -14.35 -9.72 5.17
CA ALA A 191 -14.91 -9.75 6.51
C ALA A 191 -13.87 -9.39 7.59
N ALA A 192 -12.65 -9.91 7.46
CA ALA A 192 -11.56 -9.60 8.38
C ALA A 192 -11.07 -8.13 8.26
N ILE A 193 -10.97 -7.57 7.06
CA ILE A 193 -10.66 -6.14 6.86
C ILE A 193 -11.70 -5.27 7.56
N ASN A 194 -12.99 -5.55 7.36
CA ASN A 194 -14.07 -4.79 8.00
C ASN A 194 -14.14 -4.99 9.51
N ARG A 195 -13.60 -6.09 10.05
CA ARG A 195 -13.55 -6.30 11.49
C ARG A 195 -12.36 -5.61 12.15
N TYR A 196 -11.19 -5.70 11.53
CA TYR A 196 -9.93 -5.30 12.15
C TYR A 196 -9.41 -3.95 11.70
N CYS A 197 -9.77 -3.49 10.50
CA CYS A 197 -9.26 -2.25 9.93
C CYS A 197 -10.32 -1.16 9.81
N TRP A 198 -11.59 -1.42 10.11
CA TRP A 198 -12.65 -0.40 10.09
C TRP A 198 -12.92 0.14 11.51
N ASP A 199 -12.64 1.41 11.74
CA ASP A 199 -12.93 2.09 12.99
C ASP A 199 -14.32 2.73 12.92
N GLU A 200 -15.32 2.07 13.51
CA GLU A 200 -16.72 2.54 13.48
C GLU A 200 -16.90 3.90 14.17
N GLN A 201 -16.10 4.17 15.21
CA GLN A 201 -16.18 5.41 15.98
C GLN A 201 -15.66 6.60 15.18
N LEU A 202 -14.53 6.43 14.48
CA LEU A 202 -13.97 7.47 13.61
C LEU A 202 -14.63 7.51 12.24
N GLY A 203 -15.24 6.41 11.79
CA GLY A 203 -15.77 6.28 10.44
C GLY A 203 -14.67 6.18 9.38
N PHE A 204 -13.56 5.54 9.70
CA PHE A 204 -12.38 5.50 8.84
C PHE A 204 -11.69 4.14 8.85
N TYR A 205 -11.02 3.81 7.76
CA TYR A 205 -10.14 2.65 7.72
C TYR A 205 -8.78 2.99 8.34
N ARG A 206 -8.30 2.17 9.27
CA ARG A 206 -7.01 2.30 9.96
C ARG A 206 -6.27 0.97 9.96
N ASP A 207 -4.95 1.03 10.04
CA ASP A 207 -4.17 -0.19 10.22
C ASP A 207 -4.34 -0.70 11.65
N TYR A 208 -4.25 -2.03 11.81
CA TYR A 208 -4.45 -2.70 13.09
C TYR A 208 -3.15 -3.24 13.64
N ASN A 209 -2.80 -2.89 14.88
CA ASN A 209 -1.69 -3.50 15.58
C ASN A 209 -2.17 -4.77 16.27
N PHE A 210 -1.79 -5.94 15.76
CA PHE A 210 -2.29 -7.22 16.27
C PHE A 210 -1.64 -7.65 17.60
N VAL A 211 -0.48 -7.07 17.95
CA VAL A 211 0.19 -7.30 19.23
C VAL A 211 -0.52 -6.53 20.35
N ASN A 212 -0.78 -5.24 20.12
CA ASN A 212 -1.46 -4.36 21.06
C ASN A 212 -2.99 -4.53 21.04
N LYS A 213 -3.51 -5.21 20.01
CA LYS A 213 -4.94 -5.44 19.76
C LYS A 213 -5.74 -4.14 19.66
N SER A 214 -5.18 -3.16 18.95
CA SER A 214 -5.77 -1.83 18.79
C SER A 214 -5.44 -1.25 17.41
N PHE A 215 -6.21 -0.25 16.98
CA PHE A 215 -5.85 0.54 15.80
C PHE A 215 -4.54 1.30 16.04
N THR A 216 -3.72 1.42 15.00
CA THR A 216 -2.56 2.32 14.99
C THR A 216 -3.02 3.77 15.10
N PRO A 217 -2.29 4.68 15.78
CA PRO A 217 -2.77 6.04 16.06
C PRO A 217 -2.89 6.94 14.82
N ILE A 218 -2.46 6.46 13.65
CA ILE A 218 -2.29 7.27 12.45
C ILE A 218 -3.48 7.12 11.50
N LEU A 219 -4.02 8.26 11.08
CA LEU A 219 -4.89 8.33 9.90
C LEU A 219 -3.99 8.51 8.68
N SER A 220 -4.10 7.59 7.72
CA SER A 220 -3.32 7.62 6.48
C SER A 220 -4.20 7.46 5.26
N LEU A 221 -3.67 7.88 4.11
CA LEU A 221 -4.37 7.78 2.84
C LEU A 221 -4.47 6.32 2.33
N ALA A 222 -3.90 5.35 3.06
CA ALA A 222 -4.15 3.93 2.84
C ALA A 222 -5.64 3.58 2.97
N ALA A 223 -6.43 4.38 3.70
CA ALA A 223 -7.89 4.23 3.79
C ALA A 223 -8.62 4.38 2.44
N ALA A 224 -7.97 4.94 1.41
CA ALA A 224 -8.53 5.02 0.07
C ALA A 224 -8.47 3.68 -0.69
N PHE A 225 -7.60 2.74 -0.30
CA PHE A 225 -7.50 1.43 -0.96
C PHE A 225 -8.80 0.62 -0.89
N PRO A 226 -9.50 0.58 0.26
CA PRO A 226 -10.86 0.06 0.37
C PRO A 226 -11.88 0.60 -0.65
N LEU A 227 -11.82 1.89 -0.98
CA LEU A 227 -12.70 2.48 -1.99
C LEU A 227 -12.21 2.11 -3.40
N TYR A 228 -10.90 2.16 -3.64
CA TYR A 228 -10.33 1.83 -4.95
C TYR A 228 -10.64 0.40 -5.40
N PHE A 229 -10.59 -0.56 -4.47
CA PHE A 229 -10.90 -1.96 -4.75
C PHE A 229 -12.36 -2.35 -4.48
N GLU A 230 -13.25 -1.35 -4.34
CA GLU A 230 -14.71 -1.52 -4.24
C GLU A 230 -15.16 -2.47 -3.12
N LEU A 231 -14.46 -2.41 -1.97
CA LEU A 231 -14.68 -3.32 -0.85
C LEU A 231 -15.39 -2.67 0.34
N ALA A 232 -15.49 -1.34 0.38
CA ALA A 232 -16.28 -0.61 1.35
C ALA A 232 -17.79 -0.69 1.02
N THR A 233 -18.67 -0.62 2.02
CA THR A 233 -20.08 -0.33 1.74
C THR A 233 -20.26 1.13 1.33
N PRO A 234 -21.37 1.52 0.68
CA PRO A 234 -21.65 2.93 0.39
C PRO A 234 -21.60 3.83 1.63
N GLU A 235 -22.05 3.35 2.79
CA GLU A 235 -22.02 4.09 4.06
C GLU A 235 -20.59 4.26 4.58
N GLN A 236 -19.77 3.21 4.51
CA GLN A 236 -18.35 3.29 4.88
C GLN A 236 -17.61 4.26 3.94
N ALA A 237 -17.86 4.17 2.64
CA ALA A 237 -17.29 5.06 1.64
C ALA A 237 -17.67 6.52 1.92
N GLN A 238 -18.93 6.80 2.24
CA GLN A 238 -19.38 8.15 2.61
C GLN A 238 -18.59 8.74 3.78
N LYS A 239 -18.38 7.96 4.85
CA LYS A 239 -17.63 8.43 6.03
C LYS A 239 -16.15 8.67 5.69
N VAL A 240 -15.53 7.78 4.91
CA VAL A 240 -14.15 7.98 4.42
C VAL A 240 -14.05 9.24 3.57
N VAL A 241 -14.98 9.45 2.63
CA VAL A 241 -15.03 10.64 1.76
C VAL A 241 -15.08 11.93 2.58
N GLN A 242 -15.95 11.98 3.59
CA GLN A 242 -16.06 13.15 4.47
C GLN A 242 -14.73 13.46 5.16
N GLN A 243 -14.06 12.44 5.67
CA GLN A 243 -12.77 12.64 6.34
C GLN A 243 -11.65 13.01 5.37
N LEU A 244 -11.63 12.44 4.16
CA LEU A 244 -10.69 12.84 3.11
C LEU A 244 -10.86 14.32 2.72
N GLU A 245 -12.11 14.78 2.58
CA GLU A 245 -12.41 16.17 2.23
C GLU A 245 -12.05 17.15 3.37
N GLN A 246 -12.30 16.77 4.62
CA GLN A 246 -12.12 17.64 5.78
C GLN A 246 -10.66 17.73 6.25
N GLU A 247 -9.93 16.60 6.26
CA GLU A 247 -8.63 16.50 6.93
C GLU A 247 -7.47 16.36 5.92
N PHE A 248 -7.66 15.55 4.86
CA PHE A 248 -6.57 15.18 3.95
C PHE A 248 -6.43 16.12 2.75
N LEU A 249 -7.51 16.75 2.29
CA LEU A 249 -7.51 17.58 1.09
C LEU A 249 -6.84 18.93 1.34
N GLN A 250 -5.70 19.14 0.71
CA GLN A 250 -4.89 20.35 0.78
C GLN A 250 -4.83 21.07 -0.58
N ALA A 251 -4.12 22.20 -0.66
CA ALA A 251 -4.08 23.07 -1.83
C ALA A 251 -3.54 22.36 -3.10
N GLY A 252 -2.62 21.40 -2.95
CA GLY A 252 -2.00 20.66 -4.05
C GLY A 252 -2.49 19.23 -4.23
N GLY A 253 -3.52 18.79 -3.50
CA GLY A 253 -3.98 17.39 -3.49
C GLY A 253 -4.09 16.86 -2.07
N LEU A 254 -4.00 15.54 -1.90
CA LEU A 254 -4.14 14.88 -0.60
C LEU A 254 -2.78 14.64 0.07
N VAL A 255 -2.67 14.91 1.36
CA VAL A 255 -1.51 14.50 2.17
C VAL A 255 -1.51 12.99 2.40
N SER A 256 -0.32 12.41 2.64
CA SER A 256 -0.18 10.96 2.85
C SER A 256 -0.65 10.51 4.24
N THR A 257 -0.37 11.32 5.25
CA THR A 257 -0.87 11.23 6.63
C THR A 257 -1.13 12.65 7.14
N LEU A 258 -1.72 12.80 8.33
CA LEU A 258 -1.92 14.11 8.96
C LEU A 258 -0.73 14.55 9.82
N ASN A 259 0.30 13.71 9.95
CA ASN A 259 1.42 13.91 10.87
C ASN A 259 2.57 14.66 10.19
N LEU A 260 3.23 15.58 10.91
CA LEU A 260 4.43 16.29 10.46
C LEU A 260 5.67 15.71 11.16
N THR A 261 6.21 14.63 10.60
CA THR A 261 7.36 13.90 11.20
C THR A 261 8.71 14.29 10.59
N GLY A 262 8.70 14.89 9.39
CA GLY A 262 9.89 15.05 8.56
C GLY A 262 10.22 13.81 7.71
N GLU A 263 9.43 12.74 7.82
CA GLU A 263 9.54 11.58 6.94
C GLU A 263 8.80 11.80 5.61
N GLN A 264 9.22 11.08 4.56
CA GLN A 264 8.78 11.39 3.21
C GLN A 264 7.35 10.95 2.88
N TRP A 265 6.82 9.92 3.56
CA TRP A 265 5.46 9.41 3.36
C TRP A 265 4.44 9.98 4.37
N ASP A 266 4.71 11.17 4.91
CA ASP A 266 3.85 11.92 5.82
C ASP A 266 3.53 13.32 5.29
N ALA A 267 2.69 14.09 6.01
CA ALA A 267 2.50 15.50 5.69
C ALA A 267 3.86 16.24 5.74
N PRO A 268 4.07 17.25 4.87
CA PRO A 268 3.11 17.84 3.93
C PRO A 268 3.11 17.18 2.54
N ASN A 269 3.70 15.99 2.40
CA ASN A 269 3.89 15.37 1.09
C ASN A 269 2.63 14.63 0.59
N GLY A 270 2.34 14.82 -0.69
CA GLY A 270 1.43 14.02 -1.49
C GLY A 270 2.18 13.24 -2.56
N TRP A 271 1.75 11.99 -2.78
CA TRP A 271 2.37 11.07 -3.73
C TRP A 271 1.38 10.68 -4.83
N ALA A 272 1.84 10.70 -6.08
CA ALA A 272 1.04 10.38 -7.26
C ALA A 272 0.23 9.07 -7.14
N PRO A 273 0.80 7.92 -6.69
CA PRO A 273 0.02 6.69 -6.54
C PRO A 273 -1.17 6.85 -5.59
N LEU A 274 -0.99 7.54 -4.46
CA LEU A 274 -2.07 7.73 -3.49
C LEU A 274 -3.15 8.67 -4.00
N GLN A 275 -2.79 9.70 -4.78
CA GLN A 275 -3.78 10.54 -5.45
C GLN A 275 -4.63 9.73 -6.42
N TRP A 276 -4.00 8.88 -7.23
CA TRP A 276 -4.71 8.03 -8.18
C TRP A 276 -5.68 7.07 -7.48
N ILE A 277 -5.21 6.37 -6.45
CA ILE A 277 -6.02 5.46 -5.64
C ILE A 277 -7.24 6.19 -5.05
N ALA A 278 -7.04 7.36 -4.45
CA ALA A 278 -8.13 8.15 -3.89
C ALA A 278 -9.11 8.66 -4.96
N ILE A 279 -8.62 9.26 -6.06
CA ILE A 279 -9.47 9.78 -7.14
C ILE A 279 -10.34 8.68 -7.74
N GLN A 280 -9.77 7.53 -8.09
CA GLN A 280 -10.55 6.45 -8.68
C GLN A 280 -11.46 5.78 -7.65
N GLY A 281 -11.00 5.59 -6.40
CA GLY A 281 -11.85 5.09 -5.32
C GLY A 281 -13.08 5.97 -5.08
N LEU A 282 -12.91 7.30 -5.04
CA LEU A 282 -14.03 8.23 -4.95
C LEU A 282 -15.01 8.08 -6.12
N ARG A 283 -14.49 7.87 -7.35
CA ARG A 283 -15.32 7.71 -8.55
C ARG A 283 -16.10 6.40 -8.57
N HIS A 284 -15.52 5.30 -8.10
CA HIS A 284 -16.23 4.02 -8.01
C HIS A 284 -17.49 4.12 -7.13
N TYR A 285 -17.49 5.04 -6.16
CA TYR A 285 -18.63 5.32 -5.27
C TYR A 285 -19.43 6.58 -5.65
N GLY A 286 -19.20 7.16 -6.83
CA GLY A 286 -19.99 8.29 -7.35
C GLY A 286 -19.63 9.68 -6.81
N TYR A 287 -18.56 9.81 -6.01
CA TYR A 287 -18.10 11.09 -5.45
C TYR A 287 -17.25 11.89 -6.46
N HIS A 288 -17.80 12.12 -7.64
CA HIS A 288 -17.09 12.74 -8.77
C HIS A 288 -16.64 14.18 -8.49
N GLN A 289 -17.40 14.96 -7.72
CA GLN A 289 -17.06 16.35 -7.41
C GLN A 289 -15.75 16.43 -6.61
N LEU A 290 -15.64 15.71 -5.50
CA LEU A 290 -14.42 15.68 -4.69
C LEU A 290 -13.25 15.09 -5.50
N ALA A 291 -13.48 14.01 -6.24
CA ALA A 291 -12.46 13.42 -7.12
C ALA A 291 -11.89 14.43 -8.13
N ASN A 292 -12.76 15.25 -8.73
CA ASN A 292 -12.36 16.29 -9.68
C ASN A 292 -11.64 17.47 -9.01
N THR A 293 -12.02 17.83 -7.78
CA THR A 293 -11.28 18.81 -6.97
C THR A 293 -9.84 18.34 -6.69
N ILE A 294 -9.67 17.09 -6.23
CA ILE A 294 -8.35 16.50 -5.96
C ILE A 294 -7.52 16.46 -7.26
N LYS A 295 -8.12 15.97 -8.36
CA LYS A 295 -7.51 15.94 -9.69
C LYS A 295 -7.00 17.32 -10.11
N ALA A 296 -7.84 18.36 -10.02
CA ALA A 296 -7.48 19.71 -10.45
C ALA A 296 -6.30 20.27 -9.64
N ARG A 297 -6.35 20.13 -8.31
CA ARG A 297 -5.27 20.57 -7.41
C ARG A 297 -3.96 19.83 -7.65
N TRP A 298 -4.04 18.52 -7.86
CA TRP A 298 -2.88 17.70 -8.17
C TRP A 298 -2.24 18.07 -9.52
N ILE A 299 -3.05 18.27 -10.56
CA ILE A 299 -2.55 18.74 -11.87
C ILE A 299 -1.87 20.10 -11.71
N GLU A 300 -2.49 21.04 -10.98
CA GLU A 300 -1.94 22.38 -10.77
C GLU A 300 -0.55 22.34 -10.12
N VAL A 301 -0.38 21.60 -9.02
CA VAL A 301 0.92 21.54 -8.35
C VAL A 301 1.98 20.88 -9.23
N ASN A 302 1.62 19.85 -10.00
CA ASN A 302 2.53 19.21 -10.95
C ASN A 302 2.98 20.17 -12.05
N VAL A 303 2.03 20.87 -12.68
CA VAL A 303 2.31 21.84 -13.76
C VAL A 303 3.13 23.02 -13.23
N ARG A 304 2.82 23.53 -12.04
CA ARG A 304 3.56 24.63 -11.41
C ARG A 304 5.02 24.26 -11.18
N VAL A 305 5.28 23.08 -10.61
CA VAL A 305 6.65 22.60 -10.41
C VAL A 305 7.35 22.43 -11.76
N PHE A 306 6.69 21.81 -12.75
CA PHE A 306 7.24 21.64 -14.08
C PHE A 306 7.59 22.97 -14.76
N GLN A 307 6.72 23.98 -14.69
CA GLN A 307 6.98 25.31 -15.24
C GLN A 307 8.18 26.00 -14.58
N ARG A 308 8.36 25.80 -13.26
CA ARG A 308 9.45 26.41 -12.50
C ARG A 308 10.79 25.71 -12.72
N THR A 309 10.79 24.37 -12.81
CA THR A 309 12.02 23.58 -12.75
C THR A 309 12.36 22.87 -14.07
N GLY A 310 11.41 22.78 -14.99
CA GLY A 310 11.49 21.93 -16.18
C GLY A 310 11.32 20.43 -15.90
N LYS A 311 10.90 20.04 -14.69
CA LYS A 311 10.91 18.64 -14.23
C LYS A 311 9.62 18.22 -13.54
N ILE A 312 9.28 16.94 -13.71
CA ILE A 312 8.31 16.22 -12.86
C ILE A 312 9.10 15.47 -11.79
N VAL A 313 8.63 15.46 -10.54
CA VAL A 313 9.38 14.95 -9.38
C VAL A 313 8.64 13.79 -8.72
N GLU A 314 9.35 13.10 -7.83
CA GLU A 314 8.85 11.93 -7.09
C GLU A 314 7.58 12.19 -6.28
N LYS A 315 7.54 13.30 -5.55
CA LYS A 315 6.50 13.69 -4.59
C LYS A 315 6.40 15.21 -4.49
N TYR A 316 5.28 15.70 -3.96
CA TYR A 316 4.93 17.13 -3.98
C TYR A 316 4.51 17.61 -2.59
N ASN A 317 4.91 18.82 -2.19
CA ASN A 317 4.34 19.48 -1.03
C ASN A 317 2.93 19.95 -1.41
N VAL A 318 1.90 19.29 -0.86
CA VAL A 318 0.51 19.58 -1.21
C VAL A 318 -0.13 20.60 -0.26
N VAL A 319 0.55 20.96 0.83
CA VAL A 319 0.10 22.01 1.76
C VAL A 319 0.56 23.38 1.25
N ASP A 320 1.87 23.53 1.05
CA ASP A 320 2.49 24.70 0.43
C ASP A 320 3.03 24.35 -0.96
N ILE A 321 2.19 24.59 -1.96
CA ILE A 321 2.47 24.35 -3.38
C ILE A 321 3.56 25.27 -3.96
N GLY A 322 4.04 26.25 -3.19
CA GLY A 322 5.21 27.07 -3.52
C GLY A 322 6.53 26.41 -3.11
N SER A 323 6.50 25.48 -2.15
CA SER A 323 7.70 24.84 -1.60
C SER A 323 8.06 23.54 -2.33
N ALA A 324 9.32 23.14 -2.24
CA ALA A 324 9.73 21.80 -2.65
C ALA A 324 9.27 20.76 -1.62
N ALA A 325 8.94 19.56 -2.10
CA ALA A 325 8.77 18.41 -1.22
C ALA A 325 10.12 17.96 -0.66
N GLY A 326 10.11 17.28 0.48
CA GLY A 326 11.34 16.81 1.12
C GLY A 326 11.07 15.67 2.11
N GLY A 327 11.98 15.53 3.08
CA GLY A 327 11.90 14.51 4.12
C GLY A 327 12.44 13.14 3.72
N GLY A 328 12.59 12.27 4.71
CA GLY A 328 13.18 10.94 4.56
C GLY A 328 14.71 10.96 4.48
N GLU A 329 15.27 9.85 3.97
CA GLU A 329 16.71 9.55 4.04
C GLU A 329 17.52 9.94 2.79
N TYR A 330 16.86 10.46 1.74
CA TYR A 330 17.51 10.89 0.51
C TYR A 330 16.85 12.13 -0.12
N PRO A 331 17.58 12.90 -0.96
CA PRO A 331 17.04 14.08 -1.64
C PRO A 331 15.90 13.74 -2.61
N LEU A 332 15.01 14.70 -2.88
CA LEU A 332 13.94 14.56 -3.88
C LEU A 332 14.48 14.09 -5.24
N GLN A 333 13.82 13.08 -5.84
CA GLN A 333 14.22 12.49 -7.13
C GLN A 333 13.46 13.10 -8.33
N ASP A 334 14.15 13.16 -9.47
CA ASP A 334 13.69 13.79 -10.72
C ASP A 334 13.16 12.77 -11.76
N GLY A 335 12.26 13.24 -12.62
CA GLY A 335 11.77 12.58 -13.83
C GLY A 335 10.55 11.67 -13.67
N PHE A 336 9.97 11.58 -12.48
CA PHE A 336 9.57 10.31 -11.88
C PHE A 336 8.41 9.53 -12.55
N GLY A 337 8.60 8.22 -12.74
CA GLY A 337 7.72 7.34 -13.53
C GLY A 337 6.25 7.34 -13.13
N TRP A 338 5.91 7.16 -11.84
CA TRP A 338 4.51 7.20 -11.40
C TRP A 338 3.90 8.59 -11.53
N SER A 339 4.69 9.66 -11.39
CA SER A 339 4.18 11.04 -11.41
C SER A 339 3.80 11.39 -12.83
N ASN A 340 4.65 11.02 -13.79
CA ASN A 340 4.35 11.10 -15.21
C ASN A 340 3.10 10.31 -15.56
N GLY A 341 3.04 9.03 -15.15
CA GLY A 341 1.92 8.13 -15.49
C GLY A 341 0.58 8.64 -14.98
N VAL A 342 0.50 9.02 -13.70
CA VAL A 342 -0.72 9.53 -13.08
C VAL A 342 -1.10 10.89 -13.68
N LEU A 343 -0.16 11.81 -13.83
CA LEU A 343 -0.44 13.13 -14.43
C LEU A 343 -1.00 12.99 -15.85
N LEU A 344 -0.35 12.17 -16.68
CA LEU A 344 -0.81 11.92 -18.06
C LEU A 344 -2.22 11.30 -18.08
N ARG A 345 -2.50 10.35 -17.18
CA ARG A 345 -3.82 9.73 -17.14
C ARG A 345 -4.90 10.71 -16.72
N LEU A 346 -4.64 11.55 -15.72
CA LEU A 346 -5.57 12.57 -15.24
C LEU A 346 -5.81 13.68 -16.29
N LEU A 347 -4.79 14.08 -17.05
CA LEU A 347 -4.94 15.07 -18.14
C LEU A 347 -5.80 14.57 -19.31
N ARG A 348 -5.97 13.26 -19.47
CA ARG A 348 -6.73 12.62 -20.56
C ARG A 348 -8.17 12.27 -20.21
N GLU A 349 -8.55 12.41 -18.94
CA GLU A 349 -9.93 12.28 -18.48
C GLU A 349 -10.68 13.59 -18.70
#